data_AF-A0A7Z1SAJ0-F1
#
_entry.id   AF-A0A7Z1SAJ0-F1
#
_cell.length_a   1.000
_cell.length_b   1.000
_cell.length_c   1.000
_cell.angle_alpha   90.00
_cell.angle_beta   90.00
_cell.angle_gamma   90.00
#
_symmetry.space_group_name_H-M   'P 1'
#
loop_
_entity.id
_entity.type
_entity.pdbx_description
1 polymer ?
#
loop_
_entity_poly.entity_id
_entity_poly.type
_entity_poly.pdbx_seq_one_letter_code
_entity_poly.pdbx_strand_id
1 'polypeptide(L)'
;PNKQYLCVAQKVARGILSMINQDTYETTHILNYPDLTVKESFRIIYYDGEAALALLRLYHQDHNDKWLEVVKKLMDRFIEKEYWQYHDHWLGYCTNELVQLCPQDKYFEFGIKNVNTYLEYIEQRETTFPTFLEMLMATYKLIQKAKATHRQKLVTQLIDEEKLIN
;
A
#
# COMPACT_ATOMS: atom_id res chain seq x y z
N PRO A 1 16.76 16.69 1.21
CA PRO A 1 16.14 16.60 -0.13
C PRO A 1 16.57 17.74 -1.07
N ASN A 2 16.76 17.46 -2.37
CA ASN A 2 16.96 18.50 -3.38
C ASN A 2 15.67 19.34 -3.51
N LYS A 3 15.77 20.66 -3.32
CA LYS A 3 14.62 21.57 -3.24
C LYS A 3 13.79 21.60 -4.53
N GLN A 4 14.43 21.48 -5.70
CA GLN A 4 13.73 21.48 -6.98
C GLN A 4 12.85 20.23 -7.13
N TYR A 5 13.41 19.05 -6.88
CA TYR A 5 12.66 17.80 -6.97
C TYR A 5 11.56 17.71 -5.93
N LEU A 6 11.80 18.21 -4.71
CA LEU A 6 10.76 18.27 -3.69
C LEU A 6 9.56 19.13 -4.12
N CYS A 7 9.82 20.32 -4.67
CA CYS A 7 8.76 21.20 -5.18
C CYS A 7 7.93 20.53 -6.29
N VAL A 8 8.58 19.79 -7.20
CA VAL A 8 7.90 19.03 -8.25
C VAL A 8 7.07 17.89 -7.65
N ALA A 9 7.63 17.10 -6.74
CA ALA A 9 6.93 16.00 -6.08
C ALA A 9 5.68 16.49 -5.34
N GLN A 10 5.77 17.63 -4.65
CA GLN A 10 4.62 18.25 -3.99
C GLN A 10 3.53 18.73 -4.97
N LYS A 11 3.91 19.17 -6.20
CA LYS A 11 2.92 19.49 -7.25
C LYS A 11 2.20 18.23 -7.73
N VAL A 12 2.94 17.14 -7.95
CA VAL A 12 2.36 15.84 -8.34
C VAL A 12 1.42 15.32 -7.24
N ALA A 13 1.84 15.36 -5.98
CA ALA A 13 1.00 14.94 -4.84
C ALA A 13 -0.31 15.73 -4.76
N ARG A 14 -0.27 17.06 -4.98
CA ARG A 14 -1.51 17.87 -5.07
C ARG A 14 -2.41 17.44 -6.23
N GLY A 15 -1.83 17.04 -7.37
CA GLY A 15 -2.57 16.43 -8.47
C GLY A 15 -3.25 15.12 -8.06
N ILE A 16 -2.51 14.21 -7.42
CA ILE A 16 -3.07 12.95 -6.88
C ILE A 16 -4.26 13.24 -5.95
N LEU A 17 -4.09 14.19 -5.00
CA LEU A 17 -5.17 14.56 -4.08
C LEU A 17 -6.41 15.12 -4.77
N SER A 18 -6.25 15.84 -5.89
CA SER A 18 -7.38 16.35 -6.67
C SER A 18 -8.16 15.25 -7.39
N MET A 19 -7.56 14.06 -7.52
CA MET A 19 -8.17 12.86 -8.11
C MET A 19 -8.75 11.92 -7.05
N ILE A 20 -8.83 12.35 -5.78
CA ILE A 20 -9.43 11.58 -4.68
C ILE A 20 -10.70 12.29 -4.21
N ASN A 21 -11.82 11.58 -4.22
CA ASN A 21 -13.07 12.04 -3.62
C ASN A 21 -12.89 12.23 -2.11
N GLN A 22 -13.21 13.42 -1.59
CA GLN A 22 -12.91 13.77 -0.20
C GLN A 22 -13.83 13.09 0.84
N ASP A 23 -15.01 12.62 0.42
CA ASP A 23 -15.98 11.97 1.29
C ASP A 23 -15.80 10.45 1.29
N THR A 24 -15.60 9.87 0.11
CA THR A 24 -15.53 8.40 -0.07
C THR A 24 -14.12 7.86 -0.15
N TYR A 25 -13.12 8.72 -0.38
CA TYR A 25 -11.73 8.35 -0.69
C TYR A 25 -11.59 7.45 -1.92
N GLU A 26 -12.59 7.45 -2.80
CA GLU A 26 -12.48 6.84 -4.13
C GLU A 26 -11.54 7.65 -5.01
N THR A 27 -10.65 6.95 -5.71
CA THR A 27 -9.67 7.49 -6.65
C THR A 27 -10.25 7.55 -8.06
N THR A 28 -9.82 8.53 -8.84
CA THR A 28 -10.03 8.59 -10.29
C THR A 28 -8.75 8.23 -11.00
N HIS A 29 -8.81 7.31 -11.96
CA HIS A 29 -7.61 6.76 -12.58
C HIS A 29 -7.24 7.49 -13.87
N ILE A 30 -8.22 7.83 -14.71
CA ILE A 30 -7.93 8.31 -16.07
C ILE A 30 -8.78 9.55 -16.38
N LEU A 31 -8.11 10.60 -16.85
CA LEU A 31 -8.70 11.85 -17.30
C LEU A 31 -8.55 12.01 -18.83
N ASN A 32 -9.44 12.75 -19.46
CA ASN A 32 -9.31 13.17 -20.85
C ASN A 32 -8.31 14.33 -20.98
N TYR A 33 -7.70 14.44 -22.16
CA TYR A 33 -6.96 15.63 -22.56
C TYR A 33 -7.77 16.37 -23.64
N PRO A 34 -7.83 17.71 -23.64
CA PRO A 34 -7.14 18.64 -22.73
C PRO A 34 -7.95 19.08 -21.51
N ASP A 35 -9.25 18.76 -21.45
CA ASP A 35 -10.17 19.34 -20.46
C ASP A 35 -10.12 18.69 -19.07
N LEU A 36 -9.38 17.58 -18.92
CA LEU A 36 -9.23 16.82 -17.68
C LEU A 36 -10.56 16.30 -17.10
N THR A 37 -11.58 16.15 -17.95
CA THR A 37 -12.81 15.45 -17.56
C THR A 37 -12.51 13.99 -17.23
N VAL A 38 -13.29 13.40 -16.31
CA VAL A 38 -13.12 11.98 -15.96
C VAL A 38 -13.42 11.12 -17.18
N LYS A 39 -12.42 10.37 -17.64
CA LYS A 39 -12.57 9.37 -18.70
C LYS A 39 -12.93 8.02 -18.12
N GLU A 40 -12.25 7.63 -17.04
CA GLU A 40 -12.49 6.36 -16.36
C GLU A 40 -12.13 6.50 -14.89
N SER A 41 -13.12 6.29 -14.03
CA SER A 41 -12.93 6.39 -12.57
C SER A 41 -12.00 5.29 -12.07
N PHE A 42 -12.12 4.06 -12.58
CA PHE A 42 -11.33 2.92 -12.14
C PHE A 42 -10.82 2.10 -13.33
N ARG A 43 -9.49 1.88 -13.37
CA ARG A 43 -8.79 1.07 -14.39
C ARG A 43 -8.25 -0.23 -13.84
N ILE A 44 -7.47 -0.13 -12.77
CA ILE A 44 -6.72 -1.22 -12.17
C ILE A 44 -6.27 -0.83 -10.77
N ILE A 45 -6.31 -1.79 -9.84
CA ILE A 45 -6.04 -1.57 -8.42
C ILE A 45 -4.66 -0.98 -8.11
N TYR A 46 -3.66 -1.29 -8.94
CA TYR A 46 -2.26 -0.88 -8.71
C TYR A 46 -2.07 0.63 -8.64
N TYR A 47 -2.93 1.41 -9.29
CA TYR A 47 -2.84 2.88 -9.23
C TYR A 47 -3.17 3.40 -7.83
N ASP A 48 -4.04 2.72 -7.09
CA ASP A 48 -4.41 3.10 -5.74
C ASP A 48 -3.27 2.81 -4.76
N GLY A 49 -2.66 1.63 -4.88
CA GLY A 49 -1.50 1.23 -4.11
C GLY A 49 -0.31 2.15 -4.36
N GLU A 50 -0.02 2.47 -5.64
CA GLU A 50 1.06 3.36 -6.03
C GLU A 50 0.81 4.81 -5.54
N ALA A 51 -0.42 5.32 -5.65
CA ALA A 51 -0.78 6.64 -5.15
C ALA A 51 -0.59 6.75 -3.63
N ALA A 52 -1.05 5.76 -2.87
CA ALA A 52 -0.88 5.73 -1.42
C ALA A 52 0.61 5.66 -1.03
N LEU A 53 1.39 4.79 -1.68
CA LEU A 53 2.82 4.68 -1.43
C LEU A 53 3.57 5.98 -1.77
N ALA A 54 3.25 6.61 -2.91
CA ALA A 54 3.91 7.84 -3.34
C ALA A 54 3.69 8.99 -2.34
N LEU A 55 2.47 9.13 -1.81
CA LEU A 55 2.15 10.11 -0.77
C LEU A 55 2.89 9.81 0.54
N LEU A 56 2.95 8.54 0.94
CA LEU A 56 3.68 8.11 2.14
C LEU A 56 5.19 8.37 2.01
N ARG A 57 5.76 8.11 0.83
CA ARG A 57 7.16 8.41 0.53
C ARG A 57 7.44 9.90 0.53
N LEU A 58 6.51 10.74 0.06
CA LEU A 58 6.66 12.20 0.15
C LEU A 58 6.61 12.67 1.61
N TYR A 59 5.73 12.12 2.44
CA TYR A 59 5.71 12.40 3.88
C TYR A 59 7.07 12.12 4.55
N HIS A 60 7.75 11.04 4.18
CA HIS A 60 9.10 10.77 4.68
C HIS A 60 10.15 11.83 4.27
N GLN A 61 9.89 12.63 3.24
CA GLN A 61 10.80 13.68 2.76
C GLN A 61 10.54 15.06 3.35
N ASP A 62 9.26 15.41 3.58
CA ASP A 62 8.87 16.78 3.99
C ASP A 62 8.09 16.85 5.30
N HIS A 63 7.70 15.71 5.87
CA HIS A 63 6.93 15.60 7.11
C HIS A 63 5.62 16.40 7.11
N ASN A 64 5.02 16.60 5.95
CA ASN A 64 3.72 17.27 5.87
C ASN A 64 2.60 16.26 6.17
N ASP A 65 1.98 16.41 7.33
CA ASP A 65 0.95 15.52 7.85
C ASP A 65 -0.24 15.32 6.90
N LYS A 66 -0.52 16.29 6.03
CA LYS A 66 -1.57 16.18 5.01
C LYS A 66 -1.43 14.93 4.15
N TRP A 67 -0.20 14.56 3.79
CA TRP A 67 0.04 13.37 2.97
C TRP A 67 -0.26 12.10 3.76
N LEU A 68 0.21 12.03 5.01
CA LEU A 68 0.01 10.88 5.89
C LEU A 68 -1.48 10.68 6.25
N GLU A 69 -2.22 11.76 6.47
CA GLU A 69 -3.66 11.72 6.74
C GLU A 69 -4.43 11.12 5.56
N VAL A 70 -4.13 11.55 4.33
CA VAL A 70 -4.74 10.98 3.11
C VAL A 70 -4.38 9.50 2.97
N VAL A 71 -3.12 9.11 3.20
CA VAL A 71 -2.71 7.69 3.16
C VAL A 71 -3.49 6.85 4.15
N LYS A 72 -3.66 7.30 5.40
CA LYS A 72 -4.45 6.57 6.41
C LYS A 72 -5.90 6.37 5.96
N LYS A 73 -6.51 7.37 5.34
CA LYS A 73 -7.89 7.31 4.84
C LYS A 73 -8.04 6.41 3.61
N LEU A 74 -7.09 6.45 2.69
CA LEU A 74 -7.01 5.49 1.58
C LEU A 74 -6.88 4.06 2.11
N MET A 75 -5.96 3.81 3.05
CA MET A 75 -5.79 2.48 3.65
C MET A 75 -7.05 2.01 4.37
N ASP A 76 -7.77 2.89 5.07
CA ASP A 76 -9.05 2.54 5.70
C ASP A 76 -10.10 2.11 4.67
N ARG A 77 -10.19 2.81 3.53
CA ARG A 77 -11.03 2.39 2.40
C ARG A 77 -10.57 1.06 1.81
N PHE A 78 -9.26 0.86 1.59
CA PHE A 78 -8.72 -0.37 1.02
C PHE A 78 -9.00 -1.58 1.91
N ILE A 79 -8.96 -1.38 3.24
CA ILE A 79 -9.38 -2.38 4.21
C ILE A 79 -10.88 -2.66 4.08
N GLU A 80 -11.72 -1.63 4.04
CA GLU A 80 -13.18 -1.78 3.90
C GLU A 80 -13.57 -2.51 2.60
N LYS A 81 -12.81 -2.28 1.51
CA LYS A 81 -13.04 -2.89 0.19
C LYS A 81 -12.25 -4.18 -0.04
N GLU A 82 -11.61 -4.71 1.00
CA GLU A 82 -10.90 -5.98 0.96
C GLU A 82 -9.81 -6.06 -0.13
N TYR A 83 -9.06 -4.98 -0.36
CA TYR A 83 -8.06 -4.89 -1.44
C TYR A 83 -6.92 -5.90 -1.32
N TRP A 84 -6.71 -6.50 -0.13
CA TRP A 84 -5.72 -7.55 0.07
C TRP A 84 -5.92 -8.76 -0.84
N GLN A 85 -7.15 -9.01 -1.31
CA GLN A 85 -7.45 -10.13 -2.23
C GLN A 85 -6.77 -10.00 -3.59
N TYR A 86 -6.28 -8.81 -3.95
CA TYR A 86 -5.64 -8.55 -5.22
C TYR A 86 -4.12 -8.80 -5.20
N HIS A 87 -3.54 -9.12 -4.04
CA HIS A 87 -2.11 -9.42 -3.89
C HIS A 87 -1.19 -8.34 -4.48
N ASP A 88 -1.53 -7.08 -4.23
CA ASP A 88 -0.80 -5.93 -4.77
C ASP A 88 0.48 -5.66 -3.99
N HIS A 89 1.62 -5.77 -4.68
CA HIS A 89 2.94 -5.45 -4.16
C HIS A 89 3.07 -3.98 -3.69
N TRP A 90 2.43 -3.01 -4.35
CA TRP A 90 2.46 -1.61 -3.90
C TRP A 90 1.80 -1.43 -2.54
N LEU A 91 0.66 -2.08 -2.32
CA LEU A 91 -0.01 -2.12 -1.03
C LEU A 91 0.81 -2.85 0.04
N GLY A 92 1.57 -3.89 -0.36
CA GLY A 92 2.57 -4.53 0.50
C GLY A 92 3.64 -3.55 1.00
N TYR A 93 4.22 -2.75 0.11
CA TYR A 93 5.21 -1.73 0.47
C TYR A 93 4.60 -0.64 1.35
N CYS A 94 3.45 -0.11 0.93
CA CYS A 94 2.73 0.95 1.64
C CYS A 94 2.42 0.54 3.08
N THR A 95 1.88 -0.66 3.26
CA THR A 95 1.54 -1.19 4.58
C THR A 95 2.77 -1.39 5.45
N ASN A 96 3.84 -1.98 4.89
CA ASN A 96 5.09 -2.21 5.62
C ASN A 96 5.77 -0.91 6.09
N GLU A 97 5.63 0.18 5.34
CA GLU A 97 6.11 1.51 5.74
C GLU A 97 5.16 2.18 6.74
N LEU A 98 3.85 2.10 6.51
CA LEU A 98 2.85 2.75 7.35
C LEU A 98 2.90 2.24 8.79
N VAL A 99 3.10 0.94 9.01
CA VAL A 99 3.21 0.37 10.37
C VAL A 99 4.45 0.84 11.13
N GLN A 100 5.46 1.40 10.46
CA GLN A 100 6.60 2.02 11.15
C GLN A 100 6.20 3.33 11.81
N LEU A 101 5.27 4.06 11.20
CA LEU A 101 4.75 5.35 11.68
C LEU A 101 3.53 5.17 12.59
N CYS A 102 2.67 4.21 12.27
CA CYS A 102 1.37 4.00 12.90
C CYS A 102 1.08 2.50 13.04
N PRO A 103 1.61 1.82 14.07
CA PRO A 103 1.48 0.38 14.24
C PRO A 103 0.10 0.01 14.78
N GLN A 104 -0.93 0.06 13.93
CA GLN A 104 -2.29 -0.39 14.25
C GLN A 104 -2.54 -1.81 13.72
N ASP A 105 -3.29 -2.61 14.48
CA ASP A 105 -3.55 -4.03 14.18
C ASP A 105 -4.17 -4.23 12.80
N LYS A 106 -5.12 -3.36 12.40
CA LYS A 106 -5.77 -3.40 11.08
C LYS A 106 -4.79 -3.31 9.90
N TYR A 107 -3.68 -2.57 10.05
CA TYR A 107 -2.68 -2.44 9.00
C TYR A 107 -1.80 -3.70 8.93
N PHE A 108 -1.42 -4.27 10.07
CA PHE A 108 -0.72 -5.57 10.07
C PHE A 108 -1.60 -6.67 9.48
N GLU A 109 -2.86 -6.73 9.87
CA GLU A 109 -3.81 -7.71 9.34
C GLU A 109 -3.97 -7.57 7.83
N PHE A 110 -4.20 -6.35 7.33
CA PHE A 110 -4.28 -6.07 5.90
C PHE A 110 -3.05 -6.56 5.14
N GLY A 111 -1.85 -6.19 5.60
CA GLY A 111 -0.62 -6.54 4.91
C GLY A 111 -0.29 -8.04 4.93
N ILE A 112 -0.65 -8.75 6.01
CA ILE A 112 -0.50 -10.21 6.07
C ILE A 112 -1.52 -10.91 5.16
N LYS A 113 -2.78 -10.45 5.16
CA LYS A 113 -3.84 -10.96 4.26
C LYS A 113 -3.51 -10.75 2.79
N ASN A 114 -2.68 -9.77 2.46
CA ASN A 114 -2.24 -9.53 1.08
C ASN A 114 -1.41 -10.69 0.51
N VAL A 115 -0.93 -11.63 1.34
CA VAL A 115 -0.08 -12.75 0.90
C VAL A 115 -0.54 -14.11 1.43
N ASN A 116 -1.21 -14.18 2.58
CA ASN A 116 -1.43 -15.43 3.30
C ASN A 116 -2.12 -16.55 2.50
N THR A 117 -3.10 -16.24 1.66
CA THR A 117 -3.80 -17.22 0.81
C THR A 117 -3.10 -17.46 -0.53
N TYR A 118 -1.97 -16.79 -0.78
CA TYR A 118 -1.28 -16.78 -2.06
C TYR A 118 0.10 -17.45 -2.02
N LEU A 119 0.58 -17.85 -0.85
CA LEU A 119 1.88 -18.50 -0.67
C LEU A 119 2.02 -19.76 -1.54
N GLU A 120 1.02 -20.64 -1.54
CA GLU A 120 1.06 -21.87 -2.34
C GLU A 120 1.11 -21.58 -3.84
N TYR A 121 0.33 -20.59 -4.29
CA TYR A 121 0.36 -20.18 -5.69
C TYR A 121 1.74 -19.66 -6.11
N ILE A 122 2.39 -18.86 -5.25
CA ILE A 122 3.75 -18.33 -5.53
C ILE A 122 4.77 -19.46 -5.56
N GLU A 123 4.71 -20.39 -4.60
CA GLU A 123 5.59 -21.55 -4.47
C GLU A 123 5.54 -22.46 -5.71
N GLN A 124 4.34 -22.72 -6.24
CA GLN A 124 4.12 -23.66 -7.33
C GLN A 124 4.35 -23.06 -8.73
N ARG A 125 4.77 -21.79 -8.84
CA ARG A 125 4.98 -21.17 -10.16
C ARG A 125 6.20 -21.75 -10.87
N GLU A 126 6.03 -22.05 -12.15
CA GLU A 126 7.14 -22.43 -13.03
C GLU A 126 8.11 -21.27 -13.31
N THR A 127 7.59 -20.04 -13.41
CA THR A 127 8.36 -18.84 -13.72
C THR A 127 8.43 -17.88 -12.54
N THR A 128 9.61 -17.31 -12.34
CA THR A 128 9.85 -16.33 -11.27
C THR A 128 9.34 -14.94 -11.66
N PHE A 129 8.75 -14.23 -10.68
CA PHE A 129 8.32 -12.85 -10.83
C PHE A 129 8.97 -12.00 -9.74
N PRO A 130 9.76 -10.97 -10.09
CA PRO A 130 10.44 -10.12 -9.11
C PRO A 130 9.48 -9.51 -8.09
N THR A 131 8.28 -9.12 -8.51
CA THR A 131 7.28 -8.49 -7.64
C THR A 131 6.76 -9.44 -6.56
N PHE A 132 6.74 -10.76 -6.77
CA PHE A 132 6.40 -11.70 -5.71
C PHE A 132 7.49 -11.76 -4.65
N LEU A 133 8.76 -11.81 -5.05
CA LEU A 133 9.86 -11.76 -4.09
C LEU A 133 9.80 -10.47 -3.26
N GLU A 134 9.58 -9.33 -3.90
CA GLU A 134 9.46 -8.06 -3.20
C GLU A 134 8.28 -8.04 -2.20
N MET A 135 7.13 -8.60 -2.60
CA MET A 135 5.95 -8.72 -1.74
C MET A 135 6.19 -9.67 -0.55
N LEU A 136 6.85 -10.82 -0.77
CA LEU A 136 7.24 -11.75 0.30
C LEU A 136 8.21 -11.10 1.27
N MET A 137 9.20 -10.35 0.77
CA MET A 137 10.17 -9.62 1.59
C MET A 137 9.50 -8.50 2.41
N ALA A 138 8.52 -7.79 1.84
CA ALA A 138 7.73 -6.81 2.57
C ALA A 138 6.91 -7.46 3.68
N THR A 139 6.31 -8.63 3.40
CA THR A 139 5.51 -9.40 4.35
C THR A 139 6.37 -9.96 5.49
N TYR A 140 7.54 -10.48 5.19
CA TYR A 140 8.51 -10.91 6.21
C TYR A 140 8.85 -9.75 7.16
N LYS A 141 9.21 -8.58 6.62
CA LYS A 141 9.51 -7.38 7.44
C LYS A 141 8.30 -6.93 8.28
N LEU A 142 7.09 -7.01 7.71
CA LEU A 142 5.84 -6.71 8.40
C LEU A 142 5.61 -7.64 9.59
N ILE A 143 5.83 -8.95 9.40
CA ILE A 143 5.72 -9.97 10.46
C ILE A 143 6.72 -9.68 11.58
N GLN A 144 7.99 -9.43 11.24
CA GLN A 144 9.01 -9.12 12.24
C GLN A 144 8.65 -7.86 13.04
N LYS A 145 8.09 -6.83 12.37
CA LYS A 145 7.58 -5.63 13.05
C LYS A 145 6.36 -5.94 13.94
N ALA A 146 5.44 -6.80 13.50
CA ALA A 146 4.29 -7.21 14.28
C ALA A 146 4.75 -7.90 15.58
N LYS A 147 5.68 -8.86 15.49
CA LYS A 147 6.27 -9.54 16.65
C LYS A 147 6.96 -8.59 17.61
N ALA A 148 7.82 -7.71 17.08
CA ALA A 148 8.53 -6.70 17.87
C ALA A 148 7.58 -5.69 18.55
N THR A 149 6.33 -5.58 18.08
CA THR A 149 5.30 -4.72 18.67
C THR A 149 4.20 -5.52 19.38
N HIS A 150 4.54 -6.71 19.88
CA HIS A 150 3.69 -7.57 20.71
C HIS A 150 2.42 -8.13 20.01
N ARG A 151 2.46 -8.30 18.68
CA ARG A 151 1.35 -8.85 17.87
C ARG A 151 1.59 -10.29 17.39
N GLN A 152 2.37 -11.07 18.13
CA GLN A 152 2.67 -12.47 17.77
C GLN A 152 1.40 -13.30 17.52
N LYS A 153 0.37 -13.12 18.34
CA LYS A 153 -0.91 -13.84 18.19
C LYS A 153 -1.59 -13.55 16.84
N LEU A 154 -1.56 -12.30 16.40
CA LEU A 154 -2.13 -11.89 15.11
C LEU A 154 -1.39 -12.55 13.95
N VAL A 155 -0.05 -12.63 14.01
CA VAL A 155 0.76 -13.32 13.00
C VAL A 155 0.36 -14.80 12.93
N THR A 156 0.40 -15.51 14.07
CA THR A 156 0.11 -16.95 14.13
C THR A 156 -1.31 -17.30 13.68
N GLN A 157 -2.26 -16.38 13.77
CA GLN A 157 -3.64 -16.58 13.30
C GLN A 157 -3.81 -16.36 11.79
N LEU A 158 -2.95 -15.55 11.18
CA LEU A 158 -3.18 -15.06 9.82
C LEU A 158 -2.30 -15.71 8.76
N ILE A 159 -1.13 -16.24 9.11
CA ILE A 159 -0.20 -16.79 8.13
C ILE A 159 0.66 -17.92 8.71
N ASP A 160 0.94 -18.92 7.87
CA ASP A 160 1.99 -19.90 8.10
C ASP A 160 3.34 -19.24 7.79
N GLU A 161 4.03 -18.81 8.84
CA GLU A 161 5.32 -18.15 8.72
C GLU A 161 6.44 -19.10 8.29
N GLU A 162 6.35 -20.38 8.66
CA GLU A 162 7.35 -21.37 8.21
C GLU A 162 7.25 -21.56 6.70
N LYS A 163 6.03 -21.60 6.16
CA LYS A 163 5.81 -21.63 4.70
C LYS A 163 6.25 -20.35 3.99
N LEU A 164 6.22 -19.20 4.66
CA LEU A 164 6.74 -17.95 4.07
C LEU A 164 8.27 -17.97 3.93
N ILE A 165 8.97 -18.63 4.85
CA ILE A 165 10.43 -18.59 4.97
C ILE A 165 11.11 -19.70 4.15
N ASN A 166 10.46 -20.85 4.01
CA ASN A 166 11.00 -22.03 3.31
C ASN A 166 10.46 -22.15 1.89
#